data_AF-S8C5H1-F1
#
_entry.id   AF-S8C5H1-F1
#
_cell.length_a   1.000
_cell.length_b   1.000
_cell.length_c   1.000
_cell.angle_alpha   90.00
_cell.angle_beta   90.00
_cell.angle_gamma   90.00
#
_symmetry.space_group_name_H-M   'P 1'
#
loop_
_entity.id
_entity.type
_entity.pdbx_description
1 polymer ?
#
loop_
_entity_poly.entity_id
_entity_poly.type
_entity_poly.pdbx_seq_one_letter_code
_entity_poly.pdbx_strand_id
1 'polypeptide(L)'
;GFVNDVGVNGWLDAMKSSSPTRNRSPQGDDETRYASWMIRYPSALNSLGSIMEQSKEGKLVVFLDYDGTLSPIVDDPDKALLSTQMRTAVMNVARHFPTAIISGRSHDKACVYELVDLKELHYAGSHGMDIMFPPSDDASSNVIATTSGKEVNLFQPAAEFLPMISEVYRSCVEIGKGVKGAKVENHNFCVSIHYRNVHESSWCLLAQRVHELLKSYPRLRLTHGRKV
;
A
#
# COMPACT_ATOMS: atom_id res chain seq x y z
N GLY A 1 6.76 26.23 -32.31
CA GLY A 1 7.45 26.18 -31.00
C GLY A 1 6.61 26.90 -29.99
N PHE A 2 6.64 26.48 -28.72
CA PHE A 2 5.88 26.99 -27.56
C PHE A 2 4.44 26.46 -27.38
N VAL A 3 4.27 25.18 -27.05
CA VAL A 3 3.04 24.71 -26.35
C VAL A 3 3.29 23.67 -25.23
N ASN A 4 4.46 23.01 -25.14
CA ASN A 4 4.65 21.89 -24.19
C ASN A 4 5.38 22.19 -22.86
N ASP A 5 5.80 23.44 -22.59
CA ASP A 5 6.58 23.74 -21.38
C ASP A 5 5.74 23.83 -20.09
N VAL A 6 4.44 24.13 -20.20
CA VAL A 6 3.60 24.41 -19.01
C VAL A 6 3.31 23.14 -18.21
N GLY A 7 3.15 21.99 -18.89
CA GLY A 7 2.88 20.70 -18.24
C GLY A 7 4.10 20.12 -17.54
N VAL A 8 5.28 20.18 -18.18
CA VAL A 8 6.54 19.63 -17.64
C VAL A 8 7.02 20.44 -16.44
N ASN A 9 6.88 21.77 -16.47
CA ASN A 9 7.27 22.64 -15.37
C ASN A 9 6.40 22.40 -14.12
N GLY A 10 5.07 22.25 -14.28
CA GLY A 10 4.18 21.94 -13.16
C GLY A 10 4.48 20.60 -12.48
N TRP A 11 4.98 19.61 -13.22
CA TRP A 11 5.32 18.29 -12.68
C TRP A 11 6.71 18.26 -12.03
N LEU A 12 7.67 18.99 -12.59
CA LEU A 12 8.97 19.18 -11.94
C LEU A 12 8.80 19.91 -10.60
N ASP A 13 7.89 20.88 -10.54
CA ASP A 13 7.53 21.57 -9.30
C ASP A 13 6.83 20.64 -8.31
N ALA A 14 5.94 19.76 -8.78
CA ALA A 14 5.36 18.70 -7.95
C ALA A 14 6.43 17.74 -7.39
N MET A 15 7.39 17.31 -8.22
CA MET A 15 8.50 16.46 -7.78
C MET A 15 9.36 17.17 -6.72
N LYS A 16 9.71 18.44 -6.94
CA LYS A 16 10.48 19.24 -5.96
C LYS A 16 9.71 19.43 -4.65
N SER A 17 8.42 19.72 -4.72
CA SER A 17 7.55 19.99 -3.55
C SER A 17 7.33 18.76 -2.65
N SER A 18 7.55 17.56 -3.16
CA SER A 18 7.47 16.30 -2.40
C SER A 18 8.69 16.03 -1.48
N SER A 19 9.62 16.98 -1.38
CA SER A 19 10.84 16.91 -0.56
C SER A 19 10.62 17.42 0.88
N PRO A 20 11.33 16.90 1.91
CA PRO A 20 10.99 17.19 3.30
C PRO A 20 11.40 18.59 3.76
N THR A 21 10.51 19.27 4.48
CA THR A 21 10.86 20.27 5.49
C THR A 21 11.20 19.58 6.80
N ARG A 22 12.35 19.94 7.36
CA ARG A 22 13.03 19.39 8.54
C ARG A 22 12.15 19.27 9.79
N ASN A 23 12.33 18.15 10.51
CA ASN A 23 11.82 17.83 11.85
C ASN A 23 11.74 19.05 12.79
N ARG A 24 10.54 19.32 13.32
CA ARG A 24 10.34 20.11 14.54
C ARG A 24 10.05 19.17 15.69
N SER A 25 10.93 19.16 16.69
CA SER A 25 10.72 18.51 17.98
C SER A 25 9.64 19.28 18.75
N PRO A 26 8.62 18.63 19.35
CA PRO A 26 7.75 19.28 20.31
C PRO A 26 8.33 19.15 21.73
N GLN A 27 8.36 20.26 22.46
CA GLN A 27 8.47 20.25 23.92
C GLN A 27 7.46 21.24 24.52
N GLY A 28 6.81 20.83 25.61
CA GLY A 28 6.10 21.69 26.57
C GLY A 28 4.58 21.85 26.39
N ASP A 29 4.10 22.01 25.16
CA ASP A 29 2.66 22.26 24.86
C ASP A 29 1.87 20.95 24.57
N ASP A 30 2.51 19.81 24.75
CA ASP A 30 2.06 18.53 24.19
C ASP A 30 0.99 17.83 25.05
N GLU A 31 1.05 17.94 26.39
CA GLU A 31 0.07 17.27 27.27
C GLU A 31 -1.32 17.89 27.20
N THR A 32 -1.41 19.23 27.22
CA THR A 32 -2.70 19.93 27.13
C THR A 32 -3.32 19.76 25.75
N ARG A 33 -2.49 19.74 24.70
CA ARG A 33 -2.90 19.40 23.34
C ARG A 33 -3.34 17.95 23.21
N TYR A 34 -2.63 17.01 23.84
CA TYR A 34 -2.97 15.60 23.86
C TYR A 34 -4.28 15.33 24.58
N ALA A 35 -4.52 15.97 25.73
CA ALA A 35 -5.79 15.89 26.45
C ALA A 35 -6.95 16.42 25.60
N SER A 36 -6.78 17.57 24.95
CA SER A 36 -7.78 18.14 24.03
C SER A 36 -8.03 17.24 22.82
N TRP A 37 -6.97 16.58 22.32
CA TRP A 37 -7.07 15.61 21.23
C TRP A 37 -7.85 14.35 21.64
N MET A 38 -7.60 13.80 22.83
CA MET A 38 -8.33 12.63 23.34
C MET A 38 -9.81 12.91 23.62
N ILE A 39 -10.19 14.15 23.93
CA ILE A 39 -11.61 14.53 24.03
C ILE A 39 -12.29 14.42 22.66
N ARG A 40 -11.60 14.83 21.59
CA ARG A 40 -12.13 14.77 20.22
C ARG A 40 -12.05 13.37 19.62
N TYR A 41 -11.05 12.59 19.99
CA TYR A 41 -10.77 11.24 19.51
C TYR A 41 -10.66 10.28 20.71
N PRO A 42 -11.79 9.91 21.33
CA PRO A 42 -11.78 9.06 22.51
C PRO A 42 -11.18 7.69 22.18
N SER A 43 -10.46 7.12 23.15
CA SER A 43 -9.87 5.80 23.02
C SER A 43 -10.95 4.73 22.77
N ALA A 44 -10.76 3.96 21.70
CA ALA A 44 -11.62 2.82 21.38
C ALA A 44 -11.55 1.73 22.47
N LEU A 45 -10.40 1.56 23.12
CA LEU A 45 -10.24 0.60 24.22
C LEU A 45 -11.08 1.00 25.44
N ASN A 46 -11.09 2.29 25.78
CA ASN A 46 -11.92 2.82 26.88
C ASN A 46 -13.42 2.75 26.54
N SER A 47 -13.75 2.79 25.25
CA SER A 47 -15.14 2.77 24.75
C SER A 47 -15.59 1.37 24.31
N LEU A 48 -14.78 0.33 24.55
CA LEU A 48 -15.01 -1.01 23.99
C LEU A 48 -16.36 -1.58 24.41
N GLY A 49 -16.77 -1.40 25.67
CA GLY A 49 -18.09 -1.85 26.14
C GLY A 49 -19.25 -1.24 25.36
N SER A 50 -19.18 0.06 25.06
CA SER A 50 -20.21 0.74 24.24
C SER A 50 -20.20 0.26 22.79
N ILE A 51 -19.02 0.04 22.20
CA ILE A 51 -18.90 -0.49 20.84
C ILE A 51 -19.50 -1.89 20.76
N MET A 52 -19.20 -2.74 21.74
CA MET A 52 -19.73 -4.10 21.82
C MET A 52 -21.24 -4.10 22.01
N GLU A 53 -21.79 -3.25 22.87
CA GLU A 53 -23.24 -3.13 23.07
C GLU A 53 -23.97 -2.77 21.77
N GLN A 54 -23.48 -1.76 21.04
CA GLN A 54 -24.05 -1.34 19.76
C GLN A 54 -23.89 -2.41 18.67
N SER A 55 -22.85 -3.25 18.76
CA SER A 55 -22.61 -4.30 17.77
C SER A 55 -23.56 -5.51 17.90
N LYS A 56 -24.29 -5.66 19.01
CA LYS A 56 -25.18 -6.81 19.26
C LYS A 56 -26.33 -6.96 18.24
N GLU A 57 -26.77 -5.85 17.68
CA GLU A 57 -27.88 -5.81 16.72
C GLU A 57 -27.41 -6.01 15.26
N GLY A 58 -26.10 -6.05 15.02
CA GLY A 58 -25.50 -6.12 13.70
C GLY A 58 -24.60 -7.34 13.49
N LYS A 59 -24.12 -7.49 12.25
CA LYS A 59 -23.03 -8.40 11.93
C LYS A 59 -21.73 -7.62 11.99
N LEU A 60 -20.82 -8.03 12.87
CA LEU A 60 -19.50 -7.44 12.95
C LEU A 60 -18.56 -8.04 11.89
N VAL A 61 -17.83 -7.18 11.20
CA VAL A 61 -16.72 -7.54 10.31
C VAL A 61 -15.51 -6.73 10.74
N VAL A 62 -14.35 -7.36 10.83
CA VAL A 62 -13.13 -6.74 11.33
C VAL A 62 -12.16 -6.53 10.17
N PHE A 63 -11.76 -5.27 9.95
CA PHE A 63 -10.72 -4.92 8.99
C PHE A 63 -9.51 -4.41 9.76
N LEU A 64 -8.35 -5.00 9.49
CA LEU A 64 -7.11 -4.72 10.18
C LEU A 64 -6.08 -4.21 9.19
N ASP A 65 -5.50 -3.05 9.47
CA ASP A 65 -4.29 -2.62 8.78
C ASP A 65 -3.07 -3.42 9.29
N TYR A 66 -2.00 -3.51 8.50
CA TYR A 66 -0.81 -4.28 8.86
C TYR A 66 0.29 -3.41 9.50
N ASP A 67 0.85 -2.49 8.71
CA ASP A 67 2.04 -1.71 9.07
C ASP A 67 1.70 -0.60 10.07
N GLY A 68 2.27 -0.66 11.28
CA GLY A 68 1.97 0.28 12.36
C GLY A 68 0.69 -0.04 13.13
N THR A 69 -0.04 -1.09 12.75
CA THR A 69 -1.24 -1.57 13.45
C THR A 69 -1.00 -2.96 14.05
N LEU A 70 -0.75 -3.97 13.22
CA LEU A 70 -0.47 -5.34 13.66
C LEU A 70 1.04 -5.58 13.85
N SER A 71 1.87 -4.93 13.04
CA SER A 71 3.33 -4.98 13.12
C SER A 71 3.89 -3.60 13.48
N PRO A 72 4.99 -3.50 14.25
CA PRO A 72 5.63 -2.21 14.51
C PRO A 72 6.09 -1.52 13.22
N ILE A 73 6.13 -0.18 13.23
CA ILE A 73 6.72 0.60 12.14
C ILE A 73 8.24 0.36 12.16
N VAL A 74 8.77 -0.20 11.08
CA VAL A 74 10.19 -0.51 10.91
C VAL A 74 10.71 0.11 9.62
N ASP A 75 12.01 0.45 9.59
CA ASP A 75 12.66 1.05 8.42
C ASP A 75 12.75 0.08 7.23
N ASP A 76 12.84 -1.22 7.54
CA ASP A 76 12.97 -2.31 6.59
C ASP A 76 11.65 -3.08 6.56
N PRO A 77 10.82 -2.92 5.51
CA PRO A 77 9.50 -3.55 5.44
C PRO A 77 9.55 -5.07 5.61
N ASP A 78 10.61 -5.74 5.13
CA ASP A 78 10.74 -7.20 5.21
C ASP A 78 10.94 -7.70 6.65
N LYS A 79 11.24 -6.79 7.60
CA LYS A 79 11.38 -7.09 9.02
C LYS A 79 10.13 -6.79 9.85
N ALA A 80 9.05 -6.32 9.22
CA ALA A 80 7.77 -6.09 9.88
C ALA A 80 7.06 -7.43 10.12
N LEU A 81 7.57 -8.23 11.06
CA LEU A 81 7.01 -9.53 11.39
C LEU A 81 5.87 -9.39 12.41
N LEU A 82 4.92 -10.33 12.36
CA LEU A 82 3.86 -10.43 13.36
C LEU A 82 4.37 -11.19 14.59
N SER A 83 4.22 -10.63 15.79
CA SER A 83 4.59 -11.34 17.01
C SER A 83 3.66 -12.54 17.25
N THR A 84 4.15 -13.59 17.91
CA THR A 84 3.33 -14.77 18.25
C THR A 84 2.08 -14.41 19.04
N GLN A 85 2.18 -13.43 19.94
CA GLN A 85 1.04 -12.93 20.72
C GLN A 85 0.00 -12.26 19.83
N MET A 86 0.43 -11.36 18.93
CA MET A 86 -0.49 -10.67 18.01
C MET A 86 -1.12 -11.66 17.03
N ARG A 87 -0.36 -12.62 16.50
CA ARG A 87 -0.87 -13.70 15.66
C ARG A 87 -1.98 -14.47 16.36
N THR A 88 -1.78 -14.80 17.63
CA THR A 88 -2.79 -15.50 18.44
C THR A 88 -4.05 -14.64 18.65
N ALA A 89 -3.88 -13.34 18.91
CA ALA A 89 -4.99 -12.42 19.06
C ALA A 89 -5.82 -12.30 17.77
N VAL A 90 -5.16 -12.10 16.62
CA VAL A 90 -5.83 -12.02 15.31
C VAL A 90 -6.54 -13.33 14.99
N MET A 91 -5.91 -14.49 15.25
CA MET A 91 -6.54 -15.80 15.06
C MET A 91 -7.81 -15.95 15.91
N ASN A 92 -7.79 -15.51 17.17
CA ASN A 92 -8.97 -15.57 18.03
C ASN A 92 -10.10 -14.69 17.50
N VAL A 93 -9.80 -13.48 17.01
CA VAL A 93 -10.79 -12.60 16.38
C VAL A 93 -11.37 -13.25 15.11
N ALA A 94 -10.52 -13.81 14.25
CA ALA A 94 -10.91 -14.45 12.99
C ALA A 94 -11.86 -15.64 13.17
N ARG A 95 -11.75 -16.36 14.29
CA ARG A 95 -12.64 -17.48 14.64
C ARG A 95 -14.07 -17.05 14.96
N HIS A 96 -14.25 -15.82 15.42
CA HIS A 96 -15.55 -15.29 15.85
C HIS A 96 -16.16 -14.34 14.84
N PHE A 97 -15.34 -13.62 14.09
CA PHE A 97 -15.78 -12.57 13.16
C PHE A 97 -15.08 -12.70 11.81
N PRO A 98 -15.79 -12.50 10.68
CA PRO A 98 -15.15 -12.32 9.38
C PRO A 98 -14.10 -11.22 9.47
N THR A 99 -12.85 -11.60 9.22
CA THR A 99 -11.69 -10.73 9.43
C THR A 99 -10.86 -10.63 8.17
N ALA A 100 -10.48 -9.40 7.81
CA ALA A 100 -9.62 -9.13 6.67
C ALA A 100 -8.41 -8.28 7.09
N ILE A 101 -7.21 -8.67 6.65
CA ILE A 101 -6.00 -7.85 6.76
C ILE A 101 -5.84 -7.09 5.46
N ILE A 102 -5.80 -5.75 5.55
CA ILE A 102 -5.61 -4.85 4.43
C ILE A 102 -4.20 -4.24 4.54
N SER A 103 -3.42 -4.32 3.47
CA SER A 103 -2.09 -3.74 3.40
C SER A 103 -1.86 -3.00 2.08
N GLY A 104 -1.13 -1.90 2.16
CA GLY A 104 -0.62 -1.20 0.97
C GLY A 104 0.53 -1.93 0.29
N ARG A 105 1.13 -2.95 0.92
CA ARG A 105 2.24 -3.71 0.33
C ARG A 105 1.76 -4.43 -0.94
N SER A 106 2.55 -4.30 -2.00
CA SER A 106 2.30 -5.01 -3.24
C SER A 106 2.59 -6.49 -3.10
N HIS A 107 1.87 -7.28 -3.90
CA HIS A 107 2.04 -8.72 -4.03
C HIS A 107 3.41 -9.09 -4.60
N ASP A 108 4.44 -9.17 -3.75
CA ASP A 108 5.12 -10.46 -3.67
C ASP A 108 4.25 -11.33 -2.76
N LYS A 109 3.55 -12.27 -3.42
CA LYS A 109 2.42 -13.13 -2.99
C LYS A 109 2.64 -13.96 -1.70
N ALA A 110 3.74 -13.69 -1.02
CA ALA A 110 4.31 -14.37 0.11
C ALA A 110 4.23 -13.53 1.39
N CYS A 111 4.41 -12.21 1.38
CA CYS A 111 4.65 -11.52 2.66
C CYS A 111 3.44 -11.55 3.62
N VAL A 112 2.29 -10.92 3.35
CA VAL A 112 1.26 -10.85 4.41
C VAL A 112 0.64 -12.23 4.72
N TYR A 113 0.42 -13.07 3.70
CA TYR A 113 -0.11 -14.41 3.91
C TYR A 113 0.92 -15.34 4.60
N GLU A 114 2.20 -15.37 4.21
CA GLU A 114 3.20 -16.23 4.87
C GLU A 114 3.64 -15.67 6.23
N LEU A 115 3.64 -14.35 6.41
CA LEU A 115 3.99 -13.72 7.69
C LEU A 115 2.92 -13.95 8.76
N VAL A 116 1.65 -14.04 8.35
CA VAL A 116 0.53 -14.25 9.28
C VAL A 116 0.13 -15.72 9.33
N ASP A 117 0.14 -16.42 8.19
CA ASP A 117 -0.19 -17.84 8.00
C ASP A 117 -1.44 -18.30 8.76
N LEU A 118 -2.54 -17.56 8.59
CA LEU A 118 -3.85 -17.90 9.17
C LEU A 118 -4.83 -18.19 8.04
N LYS A 119 -5.38 -19.41 8.04
CA LYS A 119 -6.19 -19.93 6.92
C LYS A 119 -7.59 -19.35 6.88
N GLU A 120 -8.08 -18.82 8.01
CA GLU A 120 -9.44 -18.29 8.13
C GLU A 120 -9.57 -16.82 7.68
N LEU A 121 -8.46 -16.16 7.33
CA LEU A 121 -8.42 -14.73 7.04
C LEU A 121 -8.60 -14.40 5.56
N HIS A 122 -9.19 -13.24 5.32
CA HIS A 122 -9.13 -12.56 4.03
C HIS A 122 -7.92 -11.63 4.02
N TYR A 123 -7.26 -11.50 2.88
CA TYR A 123 -6.09 -10.65 2.73
C TYR A 123 -6.30 -9.74 1.52
N ALA A 124 -6.08 -8.45 1.69
CA ALA A 124 -6.14 -7.46 0.63
C ALA A 124 -4.79 -6.75 0.52
N GLY A 125 -4.05 -7.02 -0.54
CA GLY A 125 -2.78 -6.37 -0.88
C GLY A 125 -2.96 -5.32 -1.98
N SER A 126 -1.88 -4.64 -2.33
CA SER A 126 -1.84 -3.67 -3.45
C SER A 126 -2.96 -2.63 -3.37
N HIS A 127 -3.24 -2.11 -2.16
CA HIS A 127 -4.35 -1.19 -1.87
C HIS A 127 -5.75 -1.74 -2.17
N GLY A 128 -5.95 -3.05 -2.03
CA GLY A 128 -7.23 -3.72 -2.26
C GLY A 128 -7.46 -4.19 -3.69
N MET A 129 -6.46 -4.08 -4.56
CA MET A 129 -6.53 -4.57 -5.94
C MET A 129 -6.17 -6.06 -6.07
N ASP A 130 -5.56 -6.62 -5.03
CA ASP A 130 -5.30 -8.05 -4.89
C ASP A 130 -6.01 -8.57 -3.64
N ILE A 131 -7.11 -9.31 -3.81
CA ILE A 131 -7.87 -9.86 -2.69
C ILE A 131 -7.77 -11.38 -2.70
N MET A 132 -7.16 -11.93 -1.65
CA MET A 132 -7.11 -13.36 -1.37
C MET A 132 -8.09 -13.72 -0.28
N PHE A 133 -8.79 -14.83 -0.46
CA PHE A 133 -9.71 -15.35 0.54
C PHE A 133 -9.68 -16.88 0.54
N PRO A 134 -10.17 -17.51 1.63
CA PRO A 134 -10.17 -18.96 1.73
C PRO A 134 -10.88 -19.61 0.53
N PRO A 135 -10.54 -20.86 0.19
CA PRO A 135 -11.27 -21.61 -0.83
C PRO A 135 -12.77 -21.57 -0.56
N SER A 136 -13.53 -21.41 -1.62
CA SER A 136 -14.98 -21.36 -1.65
C SER A 136 -15.41 -22.27 -2.78
N ASP A 137 -16.47 -23.04 -2.58
CA ASP A 137 -17.01 -23.97 -3.58
C ASP A 137 -17.70 -23.26 -4.77
N ASP A 138 -17.44 -21.96 -4.95
CA ASP A 138 -18.05 -21.16 -6.01
C ASP A 138 -17.27 -21.37 -7.31
N ALA A 139 -17.94 -21.90 -8.33
CA ALA A 139 -17.33 -22.24 -9.62
C ALA A 139 -16.76 -21.03 -10.39
N SER A 140 -17.04 -19.80 -9.93
CA SER A 140 -16.56 -18.55 -10.53
C SER A 140 -15.24 -18.03 -9.94
N SER A 141 -14.67 -18.69 -8.93
CA SER A 141 -13.47 -18.20 -8.25
C SER A 141 -12.17 -18.69 -8.90
N ASN A 142 -11.22 -17.77 -9.12
CA ASN A 142 -9.89 -18.11 -9.61
C ASN A 142 -9.06 -18.71 -8.46
N VAL A 143 -9.06 -20.04 -8.35
CA VAL A 143 -8.22 -20.76 -7.38
C VAL A 143 -6.76 -20.72 -7.85
N ILE A 144 -5.87 -20.26 -6.97
CA ILE A 144 -4.42 -20.30 -7.19
C ILE A 144 -3.74 -21.04 -6.04
N ALA A 145 -2.62 -21.71 -6.34
CA ALA A 145 -1.73 -22.23 -5.32
C ALA A 145 -0.78 -21.12 -4.85
N THR A 146 -0.67 -20.91 -3.55
CA THR A 146 0.38 -20.08 -2.95
C THR A 146 1.74 -20.75 -3.10
N THR A 147 2.81 -19.99 -2.86
CA THR A 147 4.21 -20.47 -2.74
C THR A 147 4.37 -21.61 -1.74
N SER A 148 3.52 -21.66 -0.70
CA SER A 148 3.47 -22.75 0.28
C SER A 148 2.62 -23.95 -0.18
N GLY A 149 2.16 -23.97 -1.44
CA GLY A 149 1.32 -25.03 -2.01
C GLY A 149 -0.13 -25.03 -1.52
N LYS A 150 -0.64 -23.94 -0.94
CA LYS A 150 -2.01 -23.86 -0.42
C LYS A 150 -2.94 -23.24 -1.45
N GLU A 151 -4.12 -23.81 -1.63
CA GLU A 151 -5.14 -23.25 -2.51
C GLU A 151 -5.83 -22.05 -1.84
N VAL A 152 -5.96 -20.96 -2.58
CA VAL A 152 -6.70 -19.75 -2.19
C VAL A 152 -7.45 -19.20 -3.38
N ASN A 153 -8.55 -18.50 -3.13
CA ASN A 153 -9.24 -17.75 -4.17
C ASN A 153 -8.62 -16.37 -4.34
N LEU A 154 -8.38 -15.97 -5.58
CA LEU A 154 -7.87 -14.66 -5.93
C LEU A 154 -8.93 -13.85 -6.69
N PHE A 155 -9.25 -12.67 -6.16
CA PHE A 155 -10.07 -11.67 -6.83
C PHE A 155 -9.24 -10.42 -7.12
N GLN A 156 -9.15 -10.07 -8.41
CA GLN A 156 -8.38 -8.95 -8.91
C GLN A 156 -9.28 -8.10 -9.81
N PRO A 157 -9.96 -7.07 -9.27
CA PRO A 157 -10.96 -6.29 -10.02
C PRO A 157 -10.38 -5.57 -11.25
N ALA A 158 -9.07 -5.32 -11.26
CA ALA A 158 -8.38 -4.68 -12.40
C ALA A 158 -7.44 -5.63 -13.15
N ALA A 159 -7.65 -6.96 -13.07
CA ALA A 159 -6.78 -7.94 -13.73
C ALA A 159 -6.57 -7.66 -15.23
N GLU A 160 -7.57 -7.05 -15.90
CA GLU A 160 -7.49 -6.64 -17.31
C GLU A 160 -6.32 -5.67 -17.60
N PHE A 161 -5.84 -4.93 -16.60
CA PHE A 161 -4.77 -3.95 -16.75
C PHE A 161 -3.37 -4.53 -16.50
N LEU A 162 -3.25 -5.74 -15.94
CA LEU A 162 -1.96 -6.35 -15.61
C LEU A 162 -0.99 -6.45 -16.82
N PRO A 163 -1.45 -6.78 -18.05
CA PRO A 163 -0.57 -6.79 -19.21
C PRO A 163 -0.01 -5.39 -19.54
N MET A 164 -0.86 -4.36 -19.46
CA MET A 164 -0.48 -2.96 -19.69
C MET A 164 0.52 -2.49 -18.63
N ILE A 165 0.24 -2.75 -17.35
CA ILE A 165 1.15 -2.39 -16.24
C ILE A 165 2.51 -3.10 -16.40
N SER A 166 2.51 -4.36 -16.84
CA SER A 166 3.75 -5.10 -17.11
C SER A 166 4.57 -4.50 -18.25
N GLU A 167 3.93 -3.99 -19.30
CA GLU A 167 4.59 -3.28 -20.41
C GLU A 167 5.17 -1.93 -19.95
N VAL A 168 4.39 -1.16 -19.20
CA VAL A 168 4.81 0.12 -18.62
C VAL A 168 5.97 -0.09 -17.67
N TYR A 169 5.93 -1.12 -16.81
CA TYR A 169 7.04 -1.46 -15.91
C TYR A 169 8.34 -1.70 -16.68
N ARG A 170 8.32 -2.52 -17.74
CA ARG A 170 9.50 -2.77 -18.58
C ARG A 170 10.02 -1.46 -19.21
N SER A 171 9.12 -0.63 -19.70
CA SER A 171 9.48 0.67 -20.30
C SER A 171 10.10 1.62 -19.26
N CYS A 172 9.55 1.68 -18.06
CA CYS A 172 10.07 2.45 -16.94
C CYS A 172 11.46 1.94 -16.51
N VAL A 173 11.69 0.62 -16.49
CA VAL A 173 13.00 0.03 -16.20
C VAL A 173 14.03 0.48 -17.23
N GLU A 174 13.70 0.48 -18.53
CA GLU A 174 14.61 1.00 -19.55
C GLU A 174 14.90 2.50 -19.40
N ILE A 175 13.90 3.30 -19.05
CA ILE A 175 14.09 4.73 -18.71
C ILE A 175 15.04 4.87 -17.51
N GLY A 176 14.83 4.06 -16.46
CA GLY A 176 15.63 4.07 -15.24
C GLY A 176 17.09 3.72 -15.47
N LYS A 177 17.41 2.80 -16.39
CA LYS A 177 18.80 2.49 -16.78
C LYS A 177 19.55 3.71 -17.33
N GLY A 178 18.84 4.62 -18.01
CA GLY A 178 19.40 5.86 -18.53
C GLY A 178 19.60 6.96 -17.50
N VAL A 179 19.12 6.79 -16.25
CA VAL A 179 19.16 7.80 -15.20
C VAL A 179 19.78 7.22 -13.94
N LYS A 180 21.05 7.54 -13.69
CA LYS A 180 21.79 7.05 -12.52
C LYS A 180 21.06 7.40 -11.22
N GLY A 181 20.81 6.38 -10.39
CA GLY A 181 20.14 6.51 -9.10
C GLY A 181 18.62 6.35 -9.13
N ALA A 182 18.01 6.18 -10.32
CA ALA A 182 16.60 5.87 -10.44
C ALA A 182 16.35 4.39 -10.09
N LYS A 183 15.31 4.11 -9.31
CA LYS A 183 14.88 2.74 -8.99
C LYS A 183 13.42 2.59 -9.39
N VAL A 184 13.10 1.54 -10.13
CA VAL A 184 11.72 1.24 -10.54
C VAL A 184 11.21 0.08 -9.71
N GLU A 185 10.00 0.22 -9.17
CA GLU A 185 9.32 -0.82 -8.40
C GLU A 185 7.99 -1.17 -9.07
N ASN A 186 7.69 -2.47 -9.11
CA ASN A 186 6.43 -2.99 -9.61
C ASN A 186 5.53 -3.33 -8.43
N HIS A 187 4.37 -2.67 -8.37
CA HIS A 187 3.35 -2.92 -7.35
C HIS A 187 2.14 -3.69 -7.87
N ASN A 188 2.33 -4.50 -8.93
CA ASN A 188 1.34 -5.30 -9.64
C ASN A 188 0.31 -4.48 -10.43
N PHE A 189 -0.35 -3.50 -9.79
CA PHE A 189 -1.30 -2.58 -10.41
C PHE A 189 -0.80 -1.14 -10.54
N CYS A 190 0.42 -0.88 -10.08
CA CYS A 190 1.07 0.42 -10.16
C CYS A 190 2.57 0.23 -10.42
N VAL A 191 3.19 1.22 -11.06
CA VAL A 191 4.64 1.28 -11.26
C VAL A 191 5.15 2.56 -10.60
N SER A 192 6.11 2.41 -9.70
CA SER A 192 6.73 3.51 -8.98
C SER A 192 8.15 3.75 -9.51
N ILE A 193 8.54 5.02 -9.69
CA ILE A 193 9.91 5.37 -10.07
C ILE A 193 10.51 6.28 -9.00
N HIS A 194 11.32 5.69 -8.14
CA HIS A 194 12.02 6.40 -7.09
C HIS A 194 13.17 7.23 -7.69
N TYR A 195 13.16 8.52 -7.42
CA TYR A 195 14.20 9.46 -7.87
C TYR A 195 14.98 10.09 -6.70
N ARG A 196 14.83 9.55 -5.49
CA ARG A 196 15.51 10.04 -4.28
C ARG A 196 17.03 10.13 -4.42
N ASN A 197 17.63 9.17 -5.10
CA ASN A 197 19.08 9.07 -5.31
C ASN A 197 19.52 9.58 -6.68
N VAL A 198 18.60 10.15 -7.46
CA VAL A 198 18.88 10.75 -8.77
C VAL A 198 19.40 12.16 -8.56
N HIS A 199 20.47 12.50 -9.27
CA HIS A 199 21.00 13.87 -9.25
C HIS A 199 19.96 14.87 -9.76
N GLU A 200 19.79 16.01 -9.09
CA GLU A 200 18.71 16.97 -9.39
C GLU A 200 18.73 17.47 -10.84
N SER A 201 19.90 17.59 -11.46
CA SER A 201 20.04 17.96 -12.88
C SER A 201 19.39 16.96 -13.84
N SER A 202 19.19 15.71 -13.40
CA SER A 202 18.58 14.64 -14.19
C SER A 202 17.09 14.45 -13.90
N TRP A 203 16.50 15.18 -12.94
CA TRP A 203 15.07 15.08 -12.64
C TRP A 203 14.19 15.51 -13.82
N CYS A 204 14.57 16.59 -14.50
CA CYS A 204 13.85 17.07 -15.69
C CYS A 204 13.86 16.01 -16.80
N LEU A 205 15.02 15.39 -17.06
CA LEU A 205 15.15 14.31 -18.04
C LEU A 205 14.25 13.12 -17.68
N LEU A 206 14.25 12.69 -16.41
CA LEU A 206 13.42 11.59 -15.95
C LEU A 206 11.92 11.90 -16.12
N ALA A 207 11.49 13.07 -15.66
CA ALA A 207 10.10 13.52 -15.77
C ALA A 207 9.64 13.57 -17.23
N GLN A 208 10.46 14.10 -18.14
CA GLN A 208 10.18 14.14 -19.57
C GLN A 208 10.03 12.74 -20.17
N ARG A 209 10.93 11.81 -19.84
CA ARG A 209 10.88 10.43 -20.36
C ARG A 209 9.63 9.69 -19.90
N VAL A 210 9.25 9.85 -18.63
CA VAL A 210 8.02 9.25 -18.06
C VAL A 210 6.78 9.89 -18.68
N HIS A 211 6.79 11.20 -18.90
CA HIS A 211 5.70 11.90 -19.57
C HIS A 211 5.48 11.42 -21.00
N GLU A 212 6.55 11.30 -21.79
CA GLU A 212 6.46 10.78 -23.16
C GLU A 212 5.92 9.34 -23.18
N LEU A 213 6.33 8.50 -22.22
CA LEU A 213 5.77 7.16 -22.08
C LEU A 213 4.26 7.20 -21.84
N LEU A 214 3.80 8.03 -20.90
CA LEU A 214 2.38 8.09 -20.50
C LEU A 214 1.44 8.57 -21.61
N LYS A 215 1.94 9.31 -22.63
CA LYS A 215 1.12 9.69 -23.78
C LYS A 215 0.57 8.47 -24.54
N SER A 216 1.30 7.35 -24.51
CA SER A 216 0.87 6.08 -25.11
C SER A 216 -0.13 5.30 -24.25
N TYR A 217 -0.36 5.73 -22.99
CA TYR A 217 -1.21 5.03 -22.02
C TYR A 217 -2.25 5.96 -21.37
N PRO A 218 -3.28 6.40 -22.12
CA PRO A 218 -4.27 7.37 -21.63
C PRO A 218 -5.15 6.84 -20.47
N ARG A 219 -5.19 5.52 -20.25
CA ARG A 219 -5.90 4.89 -19.13
C ARG A 219 -5.12 4.96 -17.81
N LEU A 220 -3.88 5.43 -17.83
CA LEU A 220 -3.04 5.56 -16.64
C LEU A 220 -2.99 7.00 -16.15
N ARG A 221 -2.88 7.15 -14.83
CA ARG A 221 -2.74 8.44 -14.17
C ARG A 221 -1.40 8.52 -13.46
N LEU A 222 -0.66 9.60 -13.69
CA LEU A 222 0.54 9.91 -12.93
C LEU A 222 0.16 10.52 -11.57
N THR A 223 0.77 10.02 -10.52
CA THR A 223 0.71 10.57 -9.17
C THR A 223 2.11 10.79 -8.64
N HIS A 224 2.30 11.77 -7.75
CA HIS A 224 3.59 12.07 -7.16
C HIS A 224 3.58 11.72 -5.67
N GLY A 225 4.57 10.95 -5.23
CA GLY A 225 4.82 10.62 -3.84
C GLY A 225 6.06 11.31 -3.31
N ARG A 226 6.48 10.97 -2.08
CA ARG A 226 7.70 11.52 -1.46
C ARG A 226 8.96 11.00 -2.18
N LYS A 227 9.42 11.73 -3.19
CA LYS A 227 10.53 11.36 -4.07
C LYS A 227 10.31 10.04 -4.83
N VAL A 228 9.05 9.80 -5.23
CA VAL A 228 8.53 8.66 -6.01
C VAL A 228 7.59 9.17 -7.09
#